data_AF-A0A7X7TV49-F1
#
_entry.id   AF-A0A7X7TV49-F1
#
_cell.length_a   1.000
_cell.length_b   1.000
_cell.length_c   1.000
_cell.angle_alpha   90.00
_cell.angle_beta   90.00
_cell.angle_gamma   90.00
#
_symmetry.space_group_name_H-M   'P 1'
#
loop_
_entity.id
_entity.type
_entity.pdbx_description
1 polymer ?
#
loop_
_entity_poly.entity_id
_entity_poly.type
_entity_poly.pdbx_seq_one_letter_code
_entity_poly.pdbx_strand_id
1 'polypeptide(L)'
;MKWDDGLNKIFEIQENIKDIHPFIEKLFPVTVAENNKIFIFEPELKEKKYVFVKEANAPLEIPRGARSAFLLECYKNKVSCVITSEAFDNPFGYVAIFHEFMHCMQYELCEIRIKNNLKIFQKAILEKNFNWELDYPFLYNNLEFENAYSSFLKSVYDKNFEDISKNRKLLRKILNYEDFEYMVIQEWKEGFARFIENKISERLGFKENRYGSVKPFTRISFYVGGEGYIKFLTAIEPDLAVEIEKLFYKMMSQQ
;
A
#
# COMPACT_ATOMS: atom_id res chain seq x y z
N MET A 1 -7.00 28.89 0.44
CA MET A 1 -8.04 28.04 -0.18
C MET A 1 -8.67 27.17 0.91
N LYS A 2 -9.80 26.51 0.62
CA LYS A 2 -10.60 25.74 1.59
C LYS A 2 -9.82 24.68 2.39
N TRP A 3 -8.75 24.12 1.81
CA TRP A 3 -7.99 23.01 2.40
C TRP A 3 -6.54 23.36 2.75
N ASP A 4 -6.14 24.64 2.71
CA ASP A 4 -4.74 25.04 2.91
C ASP A 4 -4.19 24.53 4.24
N ASP A 5 -4.94 24.69 5.34
CA ASP A 5 -4.49 24.24 6.66
C ASP A 5 -4.27 22.72 6.71
N GLY A 6 -5.19 21.95 6.12
CA GLY A 6 -5.08 20.50 6.04
C GLY A 6 -3.90 20.05 5.19
N LEU A 7 -3.66 20.71 4.06
CA LEU A 7 -2.53 20.40 3.19
C LEU A 7 -1.18 20.82 3.82
N ASN A 8 -1.12 21.98 4.47
CA ASN A 8 0.10 22.46 5.13
C ASN A 8 0.50 21.54 6.30
N LYS A 9 -0.49 21.00 7.02
CA LYS A 9 -0.25 20.03 8.09
C LYS A 9 0.42 18.73 7.63
N ILE A 10 0.39 18.40 6.33
CA ILE A 10 1.17 17.29 5.77
C ILE A 10 2.67 17.56 5.96
N PHE A 11 3.15 18.77 5.68
CA PHE A 11 4.56 19.14 5.91
C PHE A 11 4.90 19.09 7.40
N GLU A 12 4.03 19.62 8.26
CA GLU A 12 4.24 19.59 9.72
C GLU A 12 4.40 18.16 10.25
N ILE A 13 3.53 17.25 9.81
CA ILE A 13 3.61 15.84 10.20
C ILE A 13 4.86 15.20 9.61
N GLN A 14 5.14 15.43 8.33
CA GLN A 14 6.33 14.89 7.66
C GLN A 14 7.61 15.21 8.43
N GLU A 15 7.77 16.45 8.91
CA GLU A 15 8.95 16.83 9.70
C GLU A 15 9.16 15.97 10.95
N ASN A 16 8.08 15.47 11.55
CA ASN A 16 8.13 14.60 12.73
C ASN A 16 8.36 13.11 12.42
N ILE A 17 8.23 12.71 11.16
CA ILE A 17 8.26 11.30 10.74
C ILE A 17 9.27 11.00 9.61
N LYS A 18 9.91 12.00 9.01
CA LYS A 18 10.81 11.84 7.86
C LYS A 18 12.03 10.96 8.13
N ASP A 19 12.44 10.86 9.40
CA ASP A 19 13.55 10.02 9.85
C ASP A 19 13.17 8.52 9.96
N ILE A 20 11.88 8.18 9.88
CA ILE A 20 11.41 6.79 9.98
C ILE A 20 11.86 5.96 8.77
N HIS A 21 11.81 6.54 7.57
CA HIS A 21 12.15 5.85 6.32
C HIS A 21 12.49 6.85 5.22
N PRO A 22 13.52 6.62 4.38
CA PRO A 22 13.92 7.56 3.31
C PRO A 22 12.79 7.95 2.36
N PHE A 23 11.85 7.03 2.10
CA PHE A 23 10.72 7.31 1.20
C PHE A 23 9.73 8.34 1.74
N ILE A 24 9.72 8.61 3.05
CA ILE A 24 8.85 9.62 3.65
C ILE A 24 9.33 11.03 3.32
N GLU A 25 10.62 11.22 3.00
CA GLU A 25 11.17 12.53 2.62
C GLU A 25 10.53 13.10 1.35
N LYS A 26 10.07 12.23 0.45
CA LYS A 26 9.40 12.65 -0.78
C LYS A 26 7.89 12.80 -0.52
N LEU A 27 7.40 14.02 -0.74
CA LEU A 27 5.96 14.30 -0.81
C LEU A 27 5.45 14.11 -2.22
N PHE A 28 4.17 13.74 -2.33
CA PHE A 28 3.49 13.53 -3.59
C PHE A 28 2.36 14.56 -3.78
N PRO A 29 1.87 14.74 -5.03
CA PRO A 29 0.65 15.47 -5.27
C PRO A 29 -0.52 14.90 -4.45
N VAL A 30 -1.37 15.80 -3.96
CA VAL A 30 -2.60 15.46 -3.25
C VAL A 30 -3.78 15.98 -4.05
N THR A 31 -4.75 15.12 -4.32
CA THR A 31 -5.98 15.46 -4.99
C THR A 31 -7.13 15.36 -4.01
N VAL A 32 -7.82 16.47 -3.76
CA VAL A 32 -9.02 16.48 -2.91
C VAL A 32 -10.25 16.28 -3.81
N ALA A 33 -11.03 15.24 -3.53
CA ALA A 33 -12.28 14.91 -4.21
C ALA A 33 -13.48 15.41 -3.41
N GLU A 34 -14.35 16.20 -4.04
CA GLU A 34 -15.57 16.73 -3.43
C GLU A 34 -16.62 17.05 -4.51
N ASN A 35 -17.87 16.64 -4.29
CA ASN A 35 -19.02 16.98 -5.15
C ASN A 35 -18.77 16.70 -6.66
N ASN A 36 -18.31 15.50 -7.00
CA ASN A 36 -17.95 15.08 -8.37
C ASN A 36 -16.85 15.93 -9.05
N LYS A 37 -16.08 16.67 -8.25
CA LYS A 37 -14.90 17.40 -8.70
C LYS A 37 -13.66 16.89 -7.99
N ILE A 38 -12.53 17.09 -8.63
CA ILE A 38 -11.20 16.86 -8.08
C ILE A 38 -10.37 18.14 -8.17
N PHE A 39 -9.65 18.43 -7.09
CA PHE A 39 -8.79 19.59 -6.95
C PHE A 39 -7.38 19.09 -6.68
N ILE A 40 -6.46 19.35 -7.61
CA ILE A 40 -5.10 18.81 -7.60
C ILE A 40 -4.15 19.84 -7.02
N PHE A 41 -3.32 19.40 -6.07
CA PHE A 41 -2.31 20.20 -5.41
C PHE A 41 -0.93 19.54 -5.53
N GLU A 42 0.11 20.31 -5.86
CA GLU A 42 1.51 19.86 -5.86
C GLU A 42 2.24 20.40 -4.61
N PRO A 43 3.17 19.64 -4.02
CA PRO A 43 4.03 20.16 -2.96
C PRO A 43 5.05 21.14 -3.53
N GLU A 44 5.12 22.35 -2.98
CA GLU A 44 6.19 23.32 -3.19
C GLU A 44 7.14 23.30 -1.99
N LEU A 45 8.32 22.73 -2.19
CA LEU A 45 9.24 22.39 -1.10
C LEU A 45 9.91 23.62 -0.48
N LYS A 46 10.12 24.70 -1.26
CA LYS A 46 10.82 25.89 -0.75
C LYS A 46 10.00 26.62 0.31
N GLU A 47 8.70 26.74 0.07
CA GLU A 47 7.75 27.41 0.96
C GLU A 47 7.01 26.44 1.88
N LYS A 48 7.31 25.13 1.78
CA LYS A 48 6.65 24.05 2.54
C LYS A 48 5.13 24.16 2.52
N LYS A 49 4.57 24.32 1.32
CA LYS A 49 3.13 24.46 1.11
C LYS A 49 2.69 23.65 -0.09
N TYR A 50 1.41 23.30 -0.12
CA TYR A 50 0.80 22.76 -1.33
C TYR A 50 0.24 23.88 -2.19
N VAL A 51 0.50 23.84 -3.49
CA VAL A 51 0.01 24.81 -4.47
C VAL A 51 -1.08 24.19 -5.32
N PHE A 52 -2.18 24.92 -5.50
CA PHE A 52 -3.25 24.50 -6.40
C PHE A 52 -2.76 24.49 -7.84
N VAL A 53 -3.00 23.37 -8.53
CA VAL A 53 -2.60 23.18 -9.93
C VAL A 53 -3.81 23.25 -10.84
N LYS A 54 -4.86 22.50 -10.53
CA LYS A 54 -5.99 22.31 -11.43
C LYS A 54 -7.24 21.80 -10.73
N GLU A 55 -8.39 22.20 -11.25
CA GLU A 55 -9.71 21.61 -10.99
C GLU A 55 -10.16 20.82 -12.22
N ALA A 56 -10.80 19.68 -12.01
CA ALA A 56 -11.43 18.89 -13.05
C ALA A 56 -12.67 18.15 -12.52
N ASN A 57 -13.51 17.64 -13.42
CA ASN A 57 -14.54 16.69 -13.03
C ASN A 57 -13.89 15.37 -12.60
N ALA A 58 -14.45 14.73 -11.57
CA ALA A 58 -14.03 13.40 -11.19
C ALA A 58 -14.39 12.41 -12.32
N PRO A 59 -13.48 11.50 -12.69
CA PRO A 59 -13.74 10.54 -13.78
C PRO A 59 -14.85 9.54 -13.42
N LEU A 60 -15.04 9.30 -12.13
CA LEU A 60 -16.04 8.42 -11.53
C LEU A 60 -16.50 9.04 -10.21
N GLU A 61 -17.62 8.56 -9.67
CA GLU A 61 -18.05 8.91 -8.32
C GLU A 61 -17.01 8.41 -7.31
N ILE A 62 -16.40 9.34 -6.57
CA ILE A 62 -15.42 9.02 -5.53
C ILE A 62 -16.19 8.90 -4.21
N PRO A 63 -16.24 7.70 -3.61
CA PRO A 63 -17.00 7.49 -2.39
C PRO A 63 -16.43 8.32 -1.24
N ARG A 64 -17.31 8.76 -0.35
CA ARG A 64 -16.91 9.44 0.89
C ARG A 64 -15.93 8.58 1.67
N GLY A 65 -14.83 9.18 2.13
CA GLY A 65 -13.77 8.48 2.86
C GLY A 65 -12.72 7.83 1.98
N ALA A 66 -12.77 7.99 0.65
CA ALA A 66 -11.75 7.46 -0.25
C ALA A 66 -10.35 7.97 0.13
N ARG A 67 -9.40 7.03 0.20
CA ARG A 67 -7.95 7.24 0.32
C ARG A 67 -7.33 6.26 -0.67
N SER A 68 -6.77 6.77 -1.76
CA SER A 68 -6.23 5.92 -2.83
C SER A 68 -5.21 6.66 -3.67
N ALA A 69 -4.14 5.99 -4.06
CA ALA A 69 -3.20 6.49 -5.06
C ALA A 69 -3.51 5.93 -6.45
N PHE A 70 -3.73 6.80 -7.44
CA PHE A 70 -3.90 6.38 -8.82
C PHE A 70 -3.52 7.48 -9.83
N LEU A 71 -3.41 7.07 -11.09
CA LEU A 71 -3.09 7.97 -12.20
C LEU A 71 -4.29 8.83 -12.57
N LEU A 72 -4.02 10.12 -12.81
CA LEU A 72 -5.03 11.08 -13.22
C LEU A 72 -4.78 11.51 -14.67
N GLU A 73 -5.64 11.09 -15.60
CA GLU A 73 -5.53 11.45 -17.03
C GLU A 73 -5.57 12.97 -17.23
N CYS A 74 -6.49 13.65 -16.54
CA CYS A 74 -6.61 15.11 -16.54
C CYS A 74 -5.35 15.84 -16.02
N TYR A 75 -4.41 15.08 -15.46
CA TYR A 75 -3.16 15.50 -14.87
C TYR A 75 -1.96 14.79 -15.51
N LYS A 76 -2.01 14.62 -16.85
CA LYS A 76 -0.92 14.04 -17.65
C LYS A 76 -0.52 12.62 -17.21
N ASN A 77 -1.47 11.85 -16.70
CA ASN A 77 -1.24 10.50 -16.15
C ASN A 77 -0.17 10.45 -15.06
N LYS A 78 0.00 11.54 -14.28
CA LYS A 78 0.79 11.50 -13.06
C LYS A 78 -0.01 10.83 -11.94
N VAL A 79 0.69 10.09 -11.08
CA VAL A 79 0.11 9.52 -9.86
C VAL A 79 -0.15 10.62 -8.83
N SER A 80 -1.27 10.53 -8.12
CA SER A 80 -1.65 11.45 -7.05
C SER A 80 -2.30 10.69 -5.91
N CYS A 81 -2.09 11.17 -4.67
CA CYS A 81 -2.83 10.71 -3.51
C CYS A 81 -4.22 11.36 -3.54
N VAL A 82 -5.24 10.56 -3.85
CA VAL A 82 -6.62 11.02 -3.93
C VAL A 82 -7.33 10.78 -2.60
N ILE A 83 -7.86 11.85 -2.03
CA ILE A 83 -8.54 11.87 -0.75
C ILE A 83 -9.86 12.62 -0.84
N THR A 84 -10.84 12.25 -0.01
CA THR A 84 -11.93 13.16 0.37
C THR A 84 -11.51 14.06 1.54
N SER A 85 -12.16 15.21 1.70
CA SER A 85 -11.76 16.25 2.66
C SER A 85 -11.70 15.79 4.11
N GLU A 86 -12.43 14.74 4.50
CA GLU A 86 -12.41 14.20 5.86
C GLU A 86 -11.05 13.62 6.28
N ALA A 87 -10.08 13.52 5.35
CA ALA A 87 -8.72 13.07 5.68
C ALA A 87 -8.05 14.05 6.64
N PHE A 88 -8.45 15.32 6.58
CA PHE A 88 -7.86 16.37 7.37
C PHE A 88 -8.50 16.52 8.75
N ASP A 89 -9.68 15.92 8.96
CA ASP A 89 -10.49 16.09 10.18
C ASP A 89 -9.82 15.50 11.42
N ASN A 90 -8.94 14.51 11.27
CA ASN A 90 -8.28 13.87 12.39
C ASN A 90 -6.84 13.45 12.06
N PRO A 91 -5.96 13.32 13.07
CA PRO A 91 -4.57 12.92 12.86
C PRO A 91 -4.37 11.58 12.13
N PHE A 92 -5.27 10.61 12.31
CA PHE A 92 -5.16 9.31 11.64
C PHE A 92 -5.39 9.40 10.13
N GLY A 93 -6.17 10.38 9.67
CA GLY A 93 -6.33 10.65 8.24
C GLY A 93 -5.01 11.03 7.55
N TYR A 94 -4.07 11.65 8.27
CA TYR A 94 -2.72 11.94 7.74
C TYR A 94 -1.85 10.69 7.66
N VAL A 95 -1.99 9.75 8.60
CA VAL A 95 -1.34 8.44 8.52
C VAL A 95 -1.76 7.73 7.22
N ALA A 96 -3.06 7.76 6.90
CA ALA A 96 -3.57 7.24 5.63
C ALA A 96 -3.01 7.98 4.40
N ILE A 97 -2.83 9.31 4.46
CA ILE A 97 -2.17 10.06 3.37
C ILE A 97 -0.75 9.54 3.12
N PHE A 98 0.05 9.32 4.18
CA PHE A 98 1.40 8.78 4.03
C PHE A 98 1.41 7.31 3.58
N HIS A 99 0.40 6.51 3.94
CA HIS A 99 0.19 5.18 3.35
C HIS A 99 0.01 5.29 1.82
N GLU A 100 -0.86 6.18 1.35
CA GLU A 100 -1.05 6.40 -0.08
C GLU A 100 0.20 6.97 -0.78
N PHE A 101 1.02 7.75 -0.09
CA PHE A 101 2.33 8.17 -0.63
C PHE A 101 3.26 6.98 -0.87
N MET A 102 3.17 5.91 -0.09
CA MET A 102 3.93 4.69 -0.39
C MET A 102 3.46 4.03 -1.68
N HIS A 103 2.15 4.06 -1.97
CA HIS A 103 1.63 3.58 -3.26
C HIS A 103 2.06 4.49 -4.42
N CYS A 104 2.06 5.81 -4.26
CA CYS A 104 2.63 6.72 -5.25
C CYS A 104 4.12 6.42 -5.52
N MET A 105 4.89 6.18 -4.46
CA MET A 105 6.31 5.83 -4.55
C MET A 105 6.53 4.49 -5.25
N GLN A 106 5.77 3.45 -4.87
CA GLN A 106 5.81 2.13 -5.52
C GLN A 106 5.53 2.24 -7.02
N TYR A 107 4.52 3.02 -7.39
CA TYR A 107 4.16 3.26 -8.79
C TYR A 107 5.33 3.88 -9.57
N GLU A 108 5.91 4.97 -9.06
CA GLU A 108 7.00 5.67 -9.73
C GLU A 108 8.29 4.83 -9.80
N LEU A 109 8.58 4.04 -8.76
CA LEU A 109 9.80 3.27 -8.69
C LEU A 109 9.75 2.01 -9.55
N CYS A 110 8.77 1.12 -9.33
CA CYS A 110 8.85 -0.24 -9.89
C CYS A 110 7.52 -1.01 -10.09
N GLU A 111 6.37 -0.57 -9.55
CA GLU A 111 5.12 -1.35 -9.55
C GLU A 111 4.74 -1.84 -10.96
N ILE A 112 4.80 -0.96 -11.97
CA ILE A 112 4.45 -1.33 -13.34
C ILE A 112 5.45 -2.33 -13.95
N ARG A 113 6.75 -2.19 -13.66
CA ARG A 113 7.76 -3.16 -14.13
C ARG A 113 7.53 -4.54 -13.50
N ILE A 114 7.22 -4.57 -12.20
CA ILE A 114 6.87 -5.80 -11.50
C ILE A 114 5.63 -6.43 -12.13
N LYS A 115 4.53 -5.67 -12.23
CA LYS A 115 3.25 -6.13 -12.79
C LYS A 115 3.39 -6.70 -14.20
N ASN A 116 4.15 -6.04 -15.08
CA ASN A 116 4.39 -6.51 -16.44
C ASN A 116 5.02 -7.91 -16.52
N ASN A 117 5.67 -8.38 -15.45
CA ASN A 117 6.25 -9.71 -15.35
C ASN A 117 5.32 -10.76 -14.71
N LEU A 118 4.14 -10.37 -14.21
CA LEU A 118 3.19 -11.30 -13.58
C LEU A 118 2.23 -11.90 -14.60
N LYS A 119 1.99 -13.21 -14.52
CA LYS A 119 1.05 -13.88 -15.43
C LYS A 119 -0.39 -13.41 -15.19
N ILE A 120 -0.77 -13.21 -13.93
CA ILE A 120 -2.10 -12.71 -13.58
C ILE A 120 -2.39 -11.33 -14.18
N PHE A 121 -1.38 -10.46 -14.22
CA PHE A 121 -1.51 -9.12 -14.80
C PHE A 121 -1.59 -9.19 -16.32
N GLN A 122 -0.72 -9.98 -16.96
CA GLN A 122 -0.74 -10.18 -18.41
C GLN A 122 -2.10 -10.72 -18.88
N LYS A 123 -2.65 -11.72 -18.16
CA LYS A 123 -3.98 -12.28 -18.40
C LYS A 123 -5.08 -11.22 -18.23
N ALA A 124 -5.05 -10.47 -17.13
CA ALA A 124 -6.02 -9.41 -16.87
C ALA A 124 -6.04 -8.35 -17.97
N ILE A 125 -4.88 -7.95 -18.49
CA ILE A 125 -4.80 -6.99 -19.61
C ILE A 125 -5.39 -7.56 -20.90
N LEU A 126 -5.13 -8.83 -21.22
CA LEU A 126 -5.73 -9.50 -22.38
C LEU A 126 -7.26 -9.57 -22.28
N GLU A 127 -7.77 -9.78 -21.08
CA GLU A 127 -9.21 -9.83 -20.76
C GLU A 127 -9.83 -8.44 -20.57
N LYS A 128 -9.03 -7.35 -20.64
CA LYS A 128 -9.44 -5.97 -20.32
C LYS A 128 -10.02 -5.82 -18.90
N ASN A 129 -9.60 -6.69 -17.98
CA ASN A 129 -9.97 -6.64 -16.57
C ASN A 129 -9.04 -5.69 -15.81
N PHE A 130 -9.33 -4.38 -15.86
CA PHE A 130 -8.53 -3.38 -15.16
C PHE A 130 -8.71 -3.40 -13.63
N ASN A 131 -9.75 -4.08 -13.13
CA ASN A 131 -10.04 -4.22 -11.69
C ASN A 131 -9.55 -5.54 -11.10
N TRP A 132 -8.68 -6.27 -11.80
CA TRP A 132 -8.27 -7.62 -11.42
C TRP A 132 -7.72 -7.72 -9.98
N GLU A 133 -7.01 -6.71 -9.46
CA GLU A 133 -6.53 -6.74 -8.05
C GLU A 133 -7.69 -6.82 -7.04
N LEU A 134 -8.83 -6.21 -7.39
CA LEU A 134 -10.02 -6.17 -6.55
C LEU A 134 -10.86 -7.43 -6.68
N ASP A 135 -11.04 -7.91 -7.92
CA ASP A 135 -12.03 -8.94 -8.27
C ASP A 135 -11.40 -10.32 -8.52
N TYR A 136 -10.08 -10.48 -8.32
CA TYR A 136 -9.42 -11.77 -8.51
C TYR A 136 -10.03 -12.83 -7.58
N PRO A 137 -10.46 -13.99 -8.12
CA PRO A 137 -11.19 -15.01 -7.38
C PRO A 137 -10.26 -15.90 -6.54
N PHE A 138 -9.52 -15.29 -5.60
CA PHE A 138 -8.61 -16.02 -4.72
C PHE A 138 -9.37 -16.99 -3.81
N LEU A 139 -8.75 -18.13 -3.52
CA LEU A 139 -9.32 -19.24 -2.75
C LEU A 139 -9.33 -18.99 -1.22
N TYR A 140 -9.89 -17.88 -0.76
CA TYR A 140 -9.86 -17.50 0.67
C TYR A 140 -10.48 -18.53 1.61
N ASN A 141 -11.51 -19.24 1.15
CA ASN A 141 -12.27 -20.22 1.94
C ASN A 141 -11.74 -21.66 1.77
N ASN A 142 -10.62 -21.84 1.06
CA ASN A 142 -10.00 -23.15 0.95
C ASN A 142 -9.34 -23.52 2.28
N LEU A 143 -9.73 -24.66 2.86
CA LEU A 143 -9.29 -25.08 4.20
C LEU A 143 -7.76 -25.26 4.31
N GLU A 144 -7.11 -25.75 3.24
CA GLU A 144 -5.66 -25.93 3.23
C GLU A 144 -4.94 -24.57 3.26
N PHE A 145 -5.39 -23.63 2.43
CA PHE A 145 -4.92 -22.25 2.46
C PHE A 145 -5.17 -21.59 3.82
N GLU A 146 -6.38 -21.67 4.35
CA GLU A 146 -6.72 -21.02 5.62
C GLU A 146 -5.82 -21.52 6.76
N ASN A 147 -5.56 -22.82 6.83
CA ASN A 147 -4.72 -23.40 7.87
C ASN A 147 -3.25 -22.98 7.71
N ALA A 148 -2.73 -23.00 6.48
CA ALA A 148 -1.37 -22.55 6.18
C ALA A 148 -1.18 -21.06 6.46
N TYR A 149 -2.14 -20.22 6.05
CA TYR A 149 -2.07 -18.77 6.23
C TYR A 149 -2.26 -18.37 7.70
N SER A 150 -3.15 -19.05 8.44
CA SER A 150 -3.29 -18.83 9.89
C SER A 150 -1.98 -19.17 10.64
N SER A 151 -1.34 -20.27 10.26
CA SER A 151 -0.05 -20.67 10.83
C SER A 151 1.03 -19.65 10.49
N PHE A 152 1.08 -19.20 9.24
CA PHE A 152 1.98 -18.14 8.79
C PHE A 152 1.81 -16.84 9.59
N LEU A 153 0.58 -16.33 9.72
CA LEU A 153 0.30 -15.12 10.51
C LEU A 153 0.71 -15.28 11.97
N LYS A 154 0.44 -16.44 12.57
CA LYS A 154 0.88 -16.74 13.94
C LYS A 154 2.41 -16.68 14.06
N SER A 155 3.14 -17.31 13.15
CA SER A 155 4.61 -17.30 13.16
C SER A 155 5.18 -15.88 13.01
N VAL A 156 4.54 -15.05 12.19
CA VAL A 156 4.87 -13.64 12.04
C VAL A 156 4.69 -12.88 13.37
N TYR A 157 3.57 -13.09 14.06
CA TYR A 157 3.32 -12.47 15.36
C TYR A 157 4.29 -12.92 16.45
N ASP A 158 4.57 -14.23 16.49
CA ASP A 158 5.46 -14.86 17.46
C ASP A 158 6.94 -14.59 17.12
N LYS A 159 7.23 -13.93 15.99
CA LYS A 159 8.58 -13.69 15.43
C LYS A 159 9.39 -14.98 15.29
N ASN A 160 8.72 -16.10 14.99
CA ASN A 160 9.37 -17.39 14.79
C ASN A 160 9.85 -17.53 13.34
N PHE A 161 11.13 -17.24 13.12
CA PHE A 161 11.76 -17.17 11.80
C PHE A 161 11.75 -18.50 11.05
N GLU A 162 11.94 -19.62 11.78
CA GLU A 162 11.91 -20.96 11.20
C GLU A 162 10.50 -21.28 10.69
N ASP A 163 9.49 -21.04 11.52
CA ASP A 163 8.10 -21.30 11.14
C ASP A 163 7.61 -20.34 10.05
N ILE A 164 8.07 -19.08 10.02
CA ILE A 164 7.78 -18.14 8.92
C ILE A 164 8.26 -18.74 7.59
N SER A 165 9.51 -19.18 7.53
CA SER A 165 10.09 -19.77 6.31
C SER A 165 9.36 -21.05 5.91
N LYS A 166 9.11 -21.95 6.87
CA LYS A 166 8.37 -23.20 6.66
C LYS A 166 6.95 -22.95 6.14
N ASN A 167 6.21 -22.03 6.76
CA ASN A 167 4.83 -21.73 6.36
C ASN A 167 4.79 -21.03 4.99
N ARG A 168 5.78 -20.19 4.65
CA ARG A 168 5.92 -19.63 3.29
C ARG A 168 6.12 -20.71 2.22
N LYS A 169 6.98 -21.69 2.47
CA LYS A 169 7.17 -22.83 1.55
C LYS A 169 5.89 -23.67 1.41
N LEU A 170 5.16 -23.88 2.52
CA LEU A 170 3.87 -24.55 2.49
C LEU A 170 2.86 -23.79 1.61
N LEU A 171 2.72 -22.47 1.81
CA LEU A 171 1.84 -21.63 0.97
C LEU A 171 2.21 -21.73 -0.51
N ARG A 172 3.51 -21.71 -0.85
CA ARG A 172 3.98 -21.89 -2.22
C ARG A 172 3.62 -23.25 -2.81
N LYS A 173 3.61 -24.30 -2.00
CA LYS A 173 3.31 -25.67 -2.43
C LYS A 173 1.82 -25.88 -2.71
N ILE A 174 0.94 -25.28 -1.91
CA ILE A 174 -0.51 -25.51 -1.98
C ILE A 174 -1.21 -24.57 -2.96
N LEU A 175 -0.69 -23.36 -3.15
CA LEU A 175 -1.23 -22.41 -4.10
C LEU A 175 -0.70 -22.72 -5.50
N ASN A 176 -1.57 -22.59 -6.50
CA ASN A 176 -1.10 -22.57 -7.88
C ASN A 176 -0.25 -21.30 -8.11
N TYR A 177 0.39 -21.27 -9.28
CA TYR A 177 1.31 -20.20 -9.61
C TYR A 177 0.65 -18.80 -9.59
N GLU A 178 -0.55 -18.66 -10.16
CA GLU A 178 -1.29 -17.39 -10.26
C GLU A 178 -1.78 -16.91 -8.89
N ASP A 179 -2.31 -17.81 -8.06
CA ASP A 179 -2.74 -17.50 -6.70
C ASP A 179 -1.56 -17.05 -5.83
N PHE A 180 -0.41 -17.73 -5.97
CA PHE A 180 0.79 -17.31 -5.24
C PHE A 180 1.29 -15.94 -5.71
N GLU A 181 1.31 -15.67 -7.02
CA GLU A 181 1.62 -14.33 -7.54
C GLU A 181 0.66 -13.27 -6.98
N TYR A 182 -0.65 -13.57 -6.96
CA TYR A 182 -1.67 -12.65 -6.45
C TYR A 182 -1.46 -12.35 -4.96
N MET A 183 -1.22 -13.37 -4.15
CA MET A 183 -0.93 -13.19 -2.74
C MET A 183 0.32 -12.31 -2.55
N VAL A 184 1.43 -12.63 -3.23
CA VAL A 184 2.69 -11.91 -3.03
C VAL A 184 2.62 -10.46 -3.50
N ILE A 185 1.96 -10.15 -4.62
CA ILE A 185 1.83 -8.76 -5.07
C ILE A 185 0.99 -7.92 -4.10
N GLN A 186 -0.07 -8.48 -3.51
CA GLN A 186 -0.87 -7.81 -2.49
C GLN A 186 -0.07 -7.62 -1.20
N GLU A 187 0.64 -8.65 -0.73
CA GLU A 187 1.51 -8.57 0.43
C GLU A 187 2.65 -7.57 0.25
N TRP A 188 3.24 -7.49 -0.93
CA TRP A 188 4.30 -6.53 -1.24
C TRP A 188 3.75 -5.11 -1.29
N LYS A 189 2.69 -4.87 -2.06
CA LYS A 189 2.14 -3.53 -2.28
C LYS A 189 1.55 -2.95 -1.00
N GLU A 190 0.57 -3.64 -0.44
CA GLU A 190 -0.24 -3.16 0.69
C GLU A 190 0.43 -3.44 2.02
N GLY A 191 1.16 -4.56 2.12
CA GLY A 191 1.94 -4.86 3.31
C GLY A 191 3.14 -3.93 3.49
N PHE A 192 3.80 -3.48 2.42
CA PHE A 192 4.86 -2.46 2.55
C PHE A 192 4.30 -1.10 2.95
N ALA A 193 3.19 -0.67 2.34
CA ALA A 193 2.52 0.56 2.74
C ALA A 193 2.08 0.50 4.21
N ARG A 194 1.51 -0.62 4.65
CA ARG A 194 1.15 -0.87 6.06
C ARG A 194 2.36 -0.94 7.00
N PHE A 195 3.48 -1.48 6.56
CA PHE A 195 4.73 -1.50 7.33
C PHE A 195 5.22 -0.10 7.67
N ILE A 196 5.13 0.83 6.71
CA ILE A 196 5.45 2.24 6.95
C ILE A 196 4.33 2.92 7.76
N GLU A 197 3.05 2.66 7.44
CA GLU A 197 1.88 3.14 8.18
C GLU A 197 1.99 2.87 9.69
N ASN A 198 2.36 1.64 10.06
CA ASN A 198 2.44 1.23 11.46
C ASN A 198 3.64 1.83 12.19
N LYS A 199 4.77 2.09 11.49
CA LYS A 199 5.88 2.86 12.07
C LYS A 199 5.50 4.32 12.32
N ILE A 200 4.79 4.93 11.37
CA ILE A 200 4.25 6.30 11.53
C ILE A 200 3.24 6.33 12.68
N SER A 201 2.33 5.36 12.72
CA SER A 201 1.33 5.23 13.78
C SER A 201 1.96 5.14 15.16
N GLU A 202 2.98 4.29 15.32
CA GLU A 202 3.74 4.16 16.56
C GLU A 202 4.39 5.51 16.98
N ARG A 203 5.06 6.19 16.04
CA ARG A 203 5.68 7.50 16.31
C ARG A 203 4.67 8.55 16.76
N LEU A 204 3.46 8.53 16.21
CA LEU A 204 2.39 9.47 16.52
C LEU A 204 1.49 9.02 17.69
N GLY A 205 1.80 7.89 18.34
CA GLY A 205 1.07 7.38 19.50
C GLY A 205 -0.26 6.68 19.17
N PHE A 206 -0.46 6.24 17.93
CA PHE A 206 -1.62 5.45 17.51
C PHE A 206 -1.37 3.94 17.68
N LYS A 207 -2.48 3.20 17.74
CA LYS A 207 -2.42 1.73 17.75
C LYS A 207 -2.05 1.22 16.36
N GLU A 208 -1.26 0.14 16.35
CA GLU A 208 -0.94 -0.60 15.14
C GLU A 208 -2.21 -1.10 14.42
N ASN A 209 -2.28 -0.89 13.12
CA ASN A 209 -3.32 -1.40 12.25
C ASN A 209 -3.12 -2.90 12.02
N ARG A 210 -3.96 -3.71 12.67
CA ARG A 210 -3.97 -5.18 12.55
C ARG A 210 -5.23 -5.70 11.85
N TYR A 211 -5.95 -4.85 11.14
CA TYR A 211 -7.20 -5.24 10.49
C TYR A 211 -6.94 -6.26 9.38
N GLY A 212 -7.71 -7.36 9.35
CA GLY A 212 -7.50 -8.51 8.46
C GLY A 212 -6.67 -9.65 9.07
N SER A 213 -6.25 -9.55 10.32
CA SER A 213 -5.48 -10.60 11.02
C SER A 213 -6.28 -11.84 11.44
N VAL A 214 -7.62 -11.77 11.34
CA VAL A 214 -8.54 -12.83 11.77
C VAL A 214 -9.43 -13.27 10.63
N LYS A 215 -9.91 -14.52 10.71
CA LYS A 215 -10.87 -15.09 9.76
C LYS A 215 -12.24 -14.38 9.82
N PRO A 216 -13.05 -14.40 8.74
CA PRO A 216 -12.75 -14.99 7.43
C PRO A 216 -11.67 -14.19 6.70
N PHE A 217 -10.78 -14.89 6.00
CA PHE A 217 -9.72 -14.21 5.26
C PHE A 217 -10.30 -13.51 4.02
N THR A 218 -9.74 -12.35 3.75
CA THR A 218 -10.00 -11.52 2.58
C THR A 218 -8.67 -10.98 2.04
N ARG A 219 -8.71 -10.20 0.96
CA ARG A 219 -7.53 -9.49 0.43
C ARG A 219 -6.78 -8.71 1.51
N ILE A 220 -7.50 -8.12 2.46
CA ILE A 220 -6.94 -7.31 3.55
C ILE A 220 -6.04 -8.14 4.48
N SER A 221 -6.26 -9.45 4.57
CA SER A 221 -5.39 -10.35 5.36
C SER A 221 -3.96 -10.36 4.84
N PHE A 222 -3.79 -10.20 3.52
CA PHE A 222 -2.47 -10.08 2.89
C PHE A 222 -1.73 -8.82 3.32
N TYR A 223 -2.43 -7.79 3.79
CA TYR A 223 -1.78 -6.53 4.14
C TYR A 223 -1.03 -6.72 5.47
N VAL A 224 -1.68 -7.38 6.43
CA VAL A 224 -1.06 -7.74 7.72
C VAL A 224 0.03 -8.81 7.54
N GLY A 225 -0.26 -9.85 6.76
CA GLY A 225 0.72 -10.91 6.53
C GLY A 225 1.94 -10.42 5.75
N GLY A 226 1.74 -9.55 4.77
CA GLY A 226 2.80 -8.88 4.02
C GLY A 226 3.65 -7.98 4.90
N GLU A 227 3.02 -7.09 5.69
CA GLU A 227 3.72 -6.24 6.65
C GLU A 227 4.66 -7.06 7.55
N GLY A 228 4.11 -8.09 8.18
CA GLY A 228 4.88 -8.89 9.11
C GLY A 228 5.98 -9.73 8.45
N TYR A 229 5.76 -10.18 7.21
CA TYR A 229 6.81 -10.83 6.44
C TYR A 229 7.94 -9.86 6.07
N ILE A 230 7.59 -8.64 5.67
CA ILE A 230 8.55 -7.59 5.35
C ILE A 230 9.35 -7.21 6.60
N LYS A 231 8.72 -7.09 7.78
CA LYS A 231 9.43 -6.91 9.07
C LYS A 231 10.46 -8.02 9.29
N PHE A 232 10.11 -9.27 9.03
CA PHE A 232 11.04 -10.39 9.13
C PHE A 232 12.20 -10.31 8.13
N LEU A 233 11.90 -10.10 6.85
CA LEU A 233 12.91 -10.05 5.78
C LEU A 233 13.88 -8.89 5.99
N THR A 234 13.38 -7.71 6.36
CA THR A 234 14.20 -6.51 6.60
C THR A 234 14.99 -6.59 7.91
N ALA A 235 14.58 -7.41 8.88
CA ALA A 235 15.39 -7.70 10.06
C ALA A 235 16.64 -8.55 9.72
N ILE A 236 16.57 -9.38 8.67
CA ILE A 236 17.69 -10.21 8.21
C ILE A 236 18.54 -9.46 7.17
N GLU A 237 17.90 -8.80 6.23
CA GLU A 237 18.52 -8.11 5.10
C GLU A 237 17.97 -6.67 5.04
N PRO A 238 18.54 -5.72 5.83
CA PRO A 238 17.98 -4.37 5.98
C PRO A 238 17.81 -3.58 4.69
N ASP A 239 18.65 -3.82 3.69
CA ASP A 239 18.57 -3.16 2.38
C ASP A 239 17.22 -3.41 1.68
N LEU A 240 16.51 -4.50 2.02
CA LEU A 240 15.18 -4.79 1.48
C LEU A 240 14.11 -3.76 1.89
N ALA A 241 14.37 -2.93 2.91
CA ALA A 241 13.46 -1.86 3.30
C ALA A 241 13.44 -0.73 2.25
N VAL A 242 14.56 -0.51 1.55
CA VAL A 242 14.72 0.55 0.54
C VAL A 242 14.73 0.00 -0.89
N GLU A 243 15.29 -1.20 -1.11
CA GLU A 243 15.30 -1.89 -2.40
C GLU A 243 13.99 -2.64 -2.63
N ILE A 244 12.87 -1.92 -2.75
CA ILE A 244 11.53 -2.52 -2.76
C ILE A 244 11.26 -3.45 -3.95
N GLU A 245 11.92 -3.26 -5.08
CA GLU A 245 11.84 -4.22 -6.21
C GLU A 245 12.56 -5.52 -5.87
N LYS A 246 13.72 -5.45 -5.21
CA LYS A 246 14.45 -6.63 -4.69
C LYS A 246 13.63 -7.34 -3.61
N LEU A 247 12.94 -6.60 -2.74
CA LEU A 247 12.02 -7.15 -1.75
C LEU A 247 10.92 -7.99 -2.41
N PHE A 248 10.28 -7.48 -3.47
CA PHE A 248 9.28 -8.25 -4.23
C PHE A 248 9.85 -9.58 -4.72
N TYR A 249 11.01 -9.56 -5.39
CA TYR A 249 11.62 -10.79 -5.90
C TYR A 249 12.04 -11.76 -4.79
N LYS A 250 12.48 -11.25 -3.63
CA LYS A 250 12.78 -12.07 -2.46
C LYS A 250 11.55 -12.76 -1.88
N MET A 251 10.39 -12.07 -1.89
CA MET A 251 9.12 -12.64 -1.47
C MET A 251 8.62 -13.70 -2.46
N MET A 252 8.83 -13.47 -3.76
CA MET A 252 8.48 -14.41 -4.83
C MET A 252 9.37 -15.66 -4.88
N SER A 253 10.66 -15.56 -4.51
CA SER A 253 11.66 -16.60 -4.74
C SER A 253 11.65 -17.74 -3.71
N GLN A 254 10.77 -17.71 -2.70
CA GLN A 254 10.78 -18.71 -1.63
C GLN A 254 10.33 -20.08 -2.17
N GLN A 255 11.33 -20.91 -2.48
CA GLN A 255 11.24 -22.34 -2.78
C GLN A 255 11.65 -23.14 -1.53
#